data_AF-A0A9P7FN00-F1
#
_entry.id   AF-A0A9P7FN00-F1
#
_cell.length_a   1.000
_cell.length_b   1.000
_cell.length_c   1.000
_cell.angle_alpha   90.00
_cell.angle_beta   90.00
_cell.angle_gamma   90.00
#
_symmetry.space_group_name_H-M   'P 1'
#
loop_
_entity.id
_entity.type
_entity.pdbx_description
1 polymer ?
#
loop_
_entity_poly.entity_id
_entity_poly.type
_entity_poly.pdbx_seq_one_letter_code
_entity_poly.pdbx_strand_id
1 'polypeptide(L)'
;MKSLAWTIVPSLLATGFALGAFPLSSIQSISNLQTVPNKFIVEVDKIADIHGKRSLSPHEDLYKNLRKRDVGFEVNKEFNAPNIFVGAALTLNDEK
;
A
#
# COMPACT_ATOMS: atom_id res chain seq x y z
N MET A 1 -0.26 49.96 -64.48
CA MET A 1 0.73 49.68 -63.42
C MET A 1 -0.04 49.05 -62.27
N LYS A 2 0.21 47.77 -61.96
CA LYS A 2 -0.57 46.97 -61.01
C LYS A 2 0.01 47.19 -59.61
N SER A 3 -0.74 47.81 -58.69
CA SER A 3 -0.29 48.01 -57.31
C SER A 3 -0.84 46.93 -56.37
N LEU A 4 0.05 46.48 -55.50
CA LEU A 4 -0.11 45.56 -54.39
C LEU A 4 -1.44 45.73 -53.64
N ALA A 5 -2.19 44.63 -53.49
CA ALA A 5 -3.19 44.50 -52.45
C ALA A 5 -3.11 43.09 -51.84
N TRP A 6 -2.46 43.03 -50.68
CA TRP A 6 -2.99 42.35 -49.49
C TRP A 6 -3.01 40.81 -49.47
N THR A 7 -1.83 40.21 -49.40
CA THR A 7 -1.61 38.85 -48.86
C THR A 7 -1.71 38.85 -47.33
N ILE A 8 -2.91 38.81 -46.74
CA ILE A 8 -3.08 38.55 -45.29
C ILE A 8 -4.38 37.81 -44.96
N VAL A 9 -4.68 36.66 -45.56
CA VAL A 9 -5.72 35.74 -45.05
C VAL A 9 -5.39 34.33 -45.55
N PRO A 10 -4.60 33.50 -44.82
CA PRO A 10 -5.24 32.62 -43.84
C PRO A 10 -4.28 32.21 -42.70
N SER A 11 -4.22 32.97 -41.61
CA SER A 11 -3.42 32.59 -40.43
C SER A 11 -4.30 32.24 -39.22
N LEU A 12 -5.49 31.72 -39.46
CA LEU A 12 -6.44 31.35 -38.41
C LEU A 12 -6.99 29.97 -38.71
N LEU A 13 -6.39 28.93 -38.11
CA LEU A 13 -6.96 27.60 -37.79
C LEU A 13 -5.83 26.58 -37.58
N ALA A 14 -4.99 26.83 -36.57
CA ALA A 14 -4.10 25.81 -36.02
C ALA A 14 -4.31 25.76 -34.50
N THR A 15 -5.55 25.48 -34.09
CA THR A 15 -5.86 25.17 -32.70
C THR A 15 -5.44 23.72 -32.46
N GLY A 16 -4.17 23.53 -32.10
CA GLY A 16 -3.65 22.21 -31.73
C GLY A 16 -4.31 21.72 -30.44
N PHE A 17 -4.84 20.50 -30.45
CA PHE A 17 -5.21 19.79 -29.24
C PHE A 17 -3.93 19.51 -28.43
N ALA A 18 -3.69 20.28 -27.37
CA ALA A 18 -2.69 19.92 -26.38
C ALA A 18 -3.20 18.72 -25.58
N LEU A 19 -2.73 17.52 -25.93
CA LEU A 19 -2.86 16.35 -25.06
C LEU A 19 -1.99 16.62 -23.82
N GLY A 20 -2.61 17.07 -22.73
CA GLY A 20 -1.94 17.23 -21.45
C GLY A 20 -1.50 15.86 -20.93
N ALA A 21 -0.20 15.55 -21.06
CA ALA A 21 0.40 14.43 -20.35
C ALA A 21 0.48 14.80 -18.87
N PHE A 22 -0.53 14.40 -18.09
CA PHE A 22 -0.49 14.56 -16.63
C PHE A 22 0.45 13.51 -16.05
N PRO A 23 1.52 13.89 -15.34
CA PRO A 23 2.39 12.92 -14.70
C PRO A 23 1.60 12.22 -13.59
N LEU A 24 1.52 10.89 -13.66
CA LEU A 24 0.87 10.08 -12.62
C LEU A 24 1.50 10.29 -11.24
N SER A 25 2.77 10.74 -11.18
CA SER A 25 3.44 11.15 -9.94
C SER A 25 2.84 12.39 -9.28
N SER A 26 2.03 13.18 -9.99
CA SER A 26 1.29 14.32 -9.44
C SER A 26 -0.04 13.91 -8.79
N ILE A 27 -0.44 12.64 -8.92
CA ILE A 27 -1.59 12.11 -8.20
C ILE A 27 -1.13 11.84 -6.77
N GLN A 28 -1.50 12.72 -5.84
CA GLN A 28 -1.38 12.45 -4.42
C GLN A 28 -2.29 11.25 -4.10
N SER A 29 -1.68 10.12 -3.72
CA SER A 29 -2.42 8.97 -3.21
C SER A 29 -2.94 9.29 -1.80
N ILE A 30 -4.08 9.96 -1.73
CA ILE A 30 -4.77 10.25 -0.47
C ILE A 30 -5.71 9.08 -0.21
N SER A 31 -5.26 8.13 0.59
CA SER A 31 -6.10 7.06 1.13
C SER A 31 -7.02 7.64 2.20
N ASN A 32 -8.31 7.80 1.89
CA ASN A 32 -9.35 8.16 2.88
C ASN A 32 -9.80 6.96 3.75
N LEU A 33 -9.04 5.86 3.74
CA LEU A 33 -9.37 4.68 4.55
C LEU A 33 -9.18 5.01 6.04
N GLN A 34 -10.21 4.71 6.83
CA GLN A 34 -10.12 4.82 8.28
C GLN A 34 -9.10 3.78 8.77
N THR A 35 -7.98 4.27 9.32
CA THR A 35 -6.97 3.41 9.93
C THR A 35 -7.09 3.51 11.45
N VAL A 36 -6.87 2.38 12.12
CA VAL A 36 -6.77 2.35 13.58
C VAL A 36 -5.29 2.15 13.92
N PRO A 37 -4.63 3.14 14.55
CA PRO A 37 -3.22 3.03 14.88
C PRO A 37 -2.98 1.86 15.83
N ASN A 38 -1.79 1.29 15.75
CA ASN A 38 -1.29 0.22 16.64
C ASN A 38 -2.11 -1.09 16.62
N LYS A 39 -3.11 -1.22 15.76
CA LYS A 39 -3.87 -2.46 15.57
C LYS A 39 -3.52 -3.09 14.22
N PHE A 40 -3.09 -4.34 14.27
CA PHE A 40 -2.59 -5.05 13.09
C PHE A 40 -3.28 -6.40 12.95
N ILE A 41 -3.57 -6.78 11.71
CA ILE A 41 -3.91 -8.15 11.35
C ILE A 41 -2.69 -8.72 10.63
N VAL A 42 -2.08 -9.72 11.25
CA VAL A 42 -0.92 -10.43 10.68
C VAL A 42 -1.43 -11.69 10.02
N GLU A 43 -1.11 -11.85 8.73
CA GLU A 43 -1.44 -13.02 7.93
C GLU A 43 -0.18 -13.84 7.65
N VAL A 44 -0.34 -15.16 7.65
CA VAL A 44 0.69 -16.11 7.26
C VAL A 44 0.28 -16.71 5.91
N ASP A 45 0.95 -16.29 4.85
CA ASP A 45 0.64 -16.66 3.45
C ASP A 45 0.71 -18.18 3.23
N LYS A 46 1.82 -18.81 3.65
CA LYS A 46 1.97 -20.28 3.64
C LYS A 46 2.57 -20.76 4.94
N ILE A 47 1.88 -21.69 5.59
CA ILE A 47 2.38 -22.39 6.79
C ILE A 47 3.74 -23.08 6.49
N ALA A 48 3.94 -23.51 5.23
CA ALA A 48 5.19 -24.11 4.77
C ALA A 48 6.40 -23.15 4.73
N ASP A 49 6.15 -21.84 4.61
CA ASP A 49 7.21 -20.81 4.52
C ASP A 49 7.64 -20.29 5.89
N ILE A 50 7.04 -20.81 6.98
CA ILE A 50 7.52 -20.55 8.33
C ILE A 50 8.78 -21.38 8.57
N HIS A 51 9.92 -20.76 8.30
CA HIS A 51 11.23 -21.32 8.60
C HIS A 51 11.48 -21.36 10.12
N GLY A 52 10.92 -22.37 10.79
CA GLY A 52 11.08 -22.64 12.21
C GLY A 52 11.47 -24.10 12.45
N LYS A 53 12.22 -24.36 13.53
CA LYS A 53 12.62 -25.72 13.95
C LYS A 53 11.37 -26.57 14.27
N ARG A 54 10.75 -27.20 13.27
CA ARG A 54 9.78 -28.34 13.29
C ARG A 54 8.67 -28.42 14.37
N SER A 55 8.51 -27.47 15.29
CA SER A 55 7.70 -27.64 16.51
C SER A 55 7.01 -26.37 17.03
N LEU A 56 7.27 -25.18 16.48
CA LEU A 56 6.60 -23.96 16.92
C LEU A 56 5.42 -23.66 16.00
N SER A 57 4.28 -23.31 16.59
CA SER A 57 3.12 -22.85 15.82
C SER A 57 3.47 -21.54 15.10
N PRO A 58 2.82 -21.23 13.96
CA PRO A 58 2.97 -19.96 13.26
C PRO A 58 2.89 -18.73 14.15
N HIS A 59 1.96 -18.76 15.10
CA HIS A 59 1.73 -17.69 16.06
C HIS A 59 2.89 -17.56 17.05
N GLU A 60 3.42 -18.68 17.55
CA GLU A 60 4.51 -18.65 18.53
C GLU A 60 5.82 -18.12 17.91
N ASP A 61 6.10 -18.45 16.66
CA ASP A 61 7.25 -17.87 15.96
C ASP A 61 7.10 -16.36 15.76
N LEU A 62 5.89 -15.86 15.46
CA LEU A 62 5.60 -14.42 15.42
C LEU A 62 5.83 -13.77 16.79
N TYR A 63 5.26 -14.33 17.86
CA TYR A 63 5.35 -13.77 19.20
C TYR A 63 6.76 -13.77 19.76
N LYS A 64 7.51 -14.85 19.49
CA LYS A 64 8.93 -14.93 19.82
C LYS A 64 9.73 -13.84 19.13
N ASN A 65 9.42 -13.54 17.87
CA ASN A 65 10.09 -12.48 17.12
C ASN A 65 9.77 -11.08 17.66
N LEU A 66 8.53 -10.84 18.08
CA LEU A 66 8.13 -9.58 18.72
C LEU A 66 8.81 -9.42 20.09
N ARG A 67 8.77 -10.46 20.93
CA ARG A 67 9.45 -10.49 22.24
C ARG A 67 10.96 -10.28 22.11
N LYS A 68 11.62 -10.88 21.12
CA LYS A 68 13.07 -10.71 20.88
C LYS A 68 13.45 -9.25 20.57
N ARG A 69 12.51 -8.45 20.08
CA ARG A 69 12.71 -7.03 19.74
C ARG A 69 12.18 -6.10 20.83
N ASP A 70 11.82 -6.64 22.00
CA ASP A 70 11.25 -5.90 23.13
C ASP A 70 9.98 -5.10 22.78
N VAL A 71 9.23 -5.58 21.78
CA VAL A 71 7.97 -4.95 21.40
C VAL A 71 6.90 -5.39 22.39
N GLY A 72 6.23 -4.44 23.05
CA GLY A 72 5.01 -4.70 23.82
C GLY A 72 3.86 -5.05 22.88
N PHE A 73 3.13 -6.13 23.14
CA PHE A 73 1.95 -6.47 22.34
C PHE A 73 0.89 -7.22 23.13
N GLU A 74 -0.35 -7.07 22.70
CA GLU A 74 -1.53 -7.82 23.16
C GLU A 74 -2.11 -8.62 21.98
N VAL A 75 -2.38 -9.90 22.22
CA VAL A 75 -3.06 -10.77 21.26
C VAL A 75 -4.56 -10.63 21.44
N ASN A 76 -5.23 -9.96 20.51
CA ASN A 76 -6.69 -9.80 20.54
C ASN A 76 -7.39 -11.08 20.08
N LYS A 77 -6.85 -11.73 19.04
CA LYS A 77 -7.43 -12.95 18.47
C LYS A 77 -6.40 -13.71 17.63
N GLU A 78 -6.34 -15.02 17.82
CA GLU A 78 -5.67 -15.93 16.91
C GLU A 78 -6.66 -16.51 15.90
N PHE A 79 -6.19 -16.68 14.68
CA PHE A 79 -6.93 -17.32 13.60
C PHE A 79 -6.14 -18.52 13.12
N ASN A 80 -6.77 -19.68 13.21
CA ASN A 80 -6.19 -20.95 12.79
C ASN A 80 -7.24 -21.72 12.00
N ALA A 81 -7.62 -21.17 10.84
CA ALA A 81 -8.49 -21.83 9.88
C ALA A 81 -7.64 -22.23 8.65
N PRO A 82 -7.09 -23.46 8.61
CA PRO A 82 -6.26 -23.90 7.51
C PRO A 82 -6.96 -23.72 6.16
N ASN A 83 -6.21 -23.25 5.16
CA ASN A 83 -6.69 -22.95 3.80
C ASN A 83 -7.69 -21.78 3.68
N ILE A 84 -8.03 -21.09 4.78
CA ILE A 84 -8.88 -19.90 4.77
C ILE A 84 -8.10 -18.70 5.25
N PHE A 85 -7.57 -18.77 6.48
CA PHE A 85 -6.80 -17.69 7.09
C PHE A 85 -6.07 -18.22 8.33
N VAL A 86 -4.74 -18.05 8.34
CA VAL A 86 -3.91 -18.31 9.52
C VAL A 86 -3.19 -17.02 9.86
N GLY A 87 -3.41 -16.51 11.06
CA GLY A 87 -2.95 -15.18 11.43
C GLY A 87 -3.30 -14.76 12.85
N ALA A 88 -2.99 -13.52 13.20
CA ALA A 88 -3.33 -12.97 14.51
C ALA A 88 -3.70 -11.49 14.41
N ALA A 89 -4.73 -11.08 15.16
CA ALA A 89 -5.02 -9.68 15.42
C ALA A 89 -4.27 -9.22 16.67
N LEU A 90 -3.39 -8.23 16.51
CA LEU A 90 -2.49 -7.74 17.54
C LEU A 90 -2.72 -6.26 17.81
N THR A 91 -2.51 -5.85 19.06
CA THR A 91 -2.33 -4.45 19.41
C THR A 91 -0.89 -4.29 19.87
N LEU A 92 -0.14 -3.41 19.22
CA LEU A 92 1.20 -3.05 19.66
C LEU A 92 1.08 -1.98 20.73
N ASN A 93 1.84 -2.16 21.80
CA ASN A 93 2.04 -1.15 22.82
C ASN A 93 3.45 -0.60 22.61
N ASP A 94 3.60 0.72 22.73
CA ASP A 94 4.94 1.29 22.82
C ASP A 94 5.66 0.66 24.03
N GLU A 95 6.94 0.42 23.83
CA GLU A 95 7.84 -0.30 24.74
C GLU A 95 7.78 0.18 26.20
N LYS A 96 8.15 -0.71 27.12
CA LYS A 96 8.29 -0.39 28.55
C LYS A 96 9.72 -0.01 28.88
#